data_AF-A0AAW4BIX2-F1
#
_entry.id   AF-A0AAW4BIX2-F1
#
_cell.length_a   1.000
_cell.length_b   1.000
_cell.length_c   1.000
_cell.angle_alpha   90.00
_cell.angle_beta   90.00
_cell.angle_gamma   90.00
#
_symmetry.space_group_name_H-M   'P 1'
#
loop_
_entity.id
_entity.type
_entity.pdbx_description
1 polymer ?
#
loop_
_entity_poly.entity_id
_entity_poly.type
_entity_poly.pdbx_seq_one_letter_code
_entity_poly.pdbx_strand_id
1 'polypeptide(L)'
;MSTFQIRKSDSINLRNIVISEPFNATERAIQYGVQYALACGIKCNAHYSEKAPELLKITIQNKEANVEIANLLEFHISTMSIKQEV
;
A
#
# COMPACT_ATOMS: atom_id res chain seq x y z
N MET A 1 -3.13 -8.71 -9.28
CA MET A 1 -3.40 -7.86 -8.10
C MET A 1 -2.60 -8.43 -6.95
N SER A 2 -1.65 -7.66 -6.42
CA SER A 2 -0.83 -8.08 -5.27
C SER A 2 -1.50 -7.65 -3.97
N THR A 3 -1.38 -8.50 -2.94
CA THR A 3 -1.99 -8.26 -1.63
C THR A 3 -0.94 -8.48 -0.55
N PHE A 4 -0.88 -7.55 0.40
CA PHE A 4 0.01 -7.61 1.56
C PHE A 4 -0.75 -7.35 2.85
N GLN A 5 -0.15 -7.71 3.98
CA GLN A 5 -0.63 -7.36 5.30
C GLN A 5 0.47 -6.64 6.07
N ILE A 6 0.16 -5.48 6.62
CA ILE A 6 1.06 -4.69 7.48
C ILE A 6 0.36 -4.43 8.82
N ARG A 7 1.12 -4.07 9.86
CA ARG A 7 0.52 -3.60 11.11
C ARG A 7 -0.05 -2.20 10.90
N LYS A 8 -1.14 -1.88 11.59
CA LYS A 8 -1.73 -0.54 11.58
C LYS A 8 -0.77 0.53 12.11
N SER A 9 0.13 0.16 13.02
CA SER A 9 1.22 1.04 13.49
C SER A 9 2.16 1.48 12.36
N ASP A 10 2.32 0.67 11.31
CA ASP A 10 3.19 0.96 10.17
C ASP A 10 2.51 1.81 9.09
N SER A 11 1.24 2.20 9.30
CA SER A 11 0.46 3.00 8.34
C SER A 11 1.11 4.35 8.01
N ILE A 12 1.74 4.99 9.01
CA ILE A 12 2.48 6.24 8.82
C ILE A 12 3.71 6.01 7.94
N ASN A 13 4.41 4.88 8.11
CA ASN A 13 5.57 4.54 7.29
C ASN A 13 5.15 4.27 5.84
N LEU A 14 4.07 3.50 5.63
CA LEU A 14 3.49 3.30 4.30
C LEU A 14 3.14 4.65 3.65
N ARG A 15 2.45 5.53 4.37
CA ARG A 15 2.10 6.87 3.91
C ARG A 15 3.33 7.65 3.48
N ASN A 16 4.35 7.72 4.34
CA ASN A 16 5.57 8.47 4.07
C ASN A 16 6.30 7.97 2.82
N ILE A 17 6.32 6.65 2.58
CA ILE A 17 6.88 6.08 1.36
C ILE A 17 6.10 6.54 0.14
N VAL A 18 4.78 6.30 0.10
CA VAL A 18 3.98 6.51 -1.12
C VAL A 18 3.81 7.99 -1.49
N ILE A 19 3.88 8.92 -0.53
CA ILE A 19 3.82 10.36 -0.84
C ILE A 19 5.17 10.92 -1.33
N SER A 20 6.27 10.23 -1.05
CA SER A 20 7.62 10.68 -1.44
C SER A 20 7.96 10.27 -2.87
N GLU A 21 9.02 10.87 -3.43
CA GLU A 21 9.59 10.38 -4.68
C GLU A 21 10.06 8.92 -4.53
N PRO A 22 9.87 8.06 -5.56
CA PRO A 22 9.35 8.38 -6.90
C PRO A 22 7.83 8.24 -7.05
N PHE A 23 7.11 7.92 -5.97
CA PHE A 23 5.69 7.54 -6.00
C PHE A 23 4.74 8.74 -6.09
N ASN A 24 5.07 9.82 -5.39
CA ASN A 24 4.37 11.11 -5.43
C ASN A 24 2.84 10.96 -5.32
N ALA A 25 2.37 10.10 -4.43
CA ALA A 25 0.96 9.75 -4.36
C ALA A 25 0.10 10.85 -3.73
N THR A 26 -1.13 10.97 -4.23
CA THR A 26 -2.20 11.75 -3.59
C THR A 26 -3.03 10.83 -2.70
N GLU A 27 -3.26 11.27 -1.47
CA GLU A 27 -4.06 10.56 -0.48
C GLU A 27 -5.55 10.86 -0.61
N ARG A 28 -6.39 9.84 -0.53
CA ARG A 28 -7.86 9.96 -0.52
C ARG A 28 -8.47 8.95 0.46
N ALA A 29 -9.35 9.41 1.33
CA ALA A 29 -10.16 8.52 2.16
C ALA A 29 -11.13 7.69 1.30
N ILE A 30 -11.24 6.40 1.61
CA ILE A 30 -12.18 5.47 0.98
C ILE A 30 -12.97 4.72 2.05
N GLN A 31 -14.03 4.02 1.64
CA GLN A 31 -14.77 3.19 2.56
C GLN A 31 -13.84 2.13 3.17
N TYR A 32 -13.79 2.08 4.50
CA TYR A 32 -12.91 1.19 5.26
C TYR A 32 -11.42 1.33 4.91
N GLY A 33 -10.92 2.54 4.64
CA GLY A 33 -9.47 2.70 4.44
C GLY A 33 -9.03 4.02 3.81
N VAL A 34 -7.83 3.96 3.25
CA VAL A 34 -7.20 5.06 2.52
C VAL A 34 -6.68 4.54 1.19
N GLN A 35 -6.87 5.31 0.13
CA GLN A 35 -6.27 5.08 -1.17
C GLN A 35 -5.15 6.10 -1.41
N TYR A 36 -4.00 5.61 -1.84
CA TYR A 36 -2.90 6.41 -2.35
C TYR A 36 -2.85 6.23 -3.87
N ALA A 37 -3.21 7.26 -4.60
CA ALA A 37 -3.13 7.29 -6.06
C ALA A 37 -1.75 7.84 -6.46
N LEU A 38 -0.87 6.97 -6.94
CA LEU A 38 0.47 7.35 -7.38
C LEU A 38 0.40 8.21 -8.65
N ALA A 39 1.41 9.06 -8.87
CA ALA A 39 1.47 9.95 -10.02
C ALA A 39 1.41 9.22 -11.37
N CYS A 40 1.90 7.98 -11.43
CA CYS A 40 1.85 7.13 -12.63
C CYS A 40 0.50 6.40 -12.84
N GLY A 41 -0.50 6.63 -11.98
CA GLY A 41 -1.83 6.02 -12.10
C GLY A 41 -2.02 4.67 -11.40
N ILE A 42 -0.98 4.15 -10.72
CA ILE A 42 -1.08 2.99 -9.83
C ILE A 42 -1.89 3.38 -8.58
N LYS A 43 -2.72 2.44 -8.10
CA LYS A 43 -3.51 2.65 -6.86
C LYS A 43 -3.01 1.69 -5.78
N CYS A 44 -2.56 2.24 -4.67
CA CYS A 44 -2.22 1.52 -3.45
C CYS A 44 -3.31 1.75 -2.41
N ASN A 45 -4.10 0.73 -2.09
CA ASN A 45 -5.20 0.85 -1.12
C ASN A 45 -4.81 0.19 0.19
N ALA A 46 -4.94 0.91 1.30
CA ALA A 46 -4.78 0.41 2.66
C ALA A 46 -6.17 0.26 3.31
N HIS A 47 -6.64 -0.98 3.45
CA HIS A 47 -7.96 -1.28 4.01
C HIS A 47 -7.88 -1.68 5.48
N TYR A 48 -8.79 -1.13 6.28
CA TYR A 48 -9.04 -1.52 7.66
C TYR A 48 -9.80 -2.85 7.71
N SER A 49 -9.52 -3.65 8.73
CA SER A 49 -10.27 -4.88 9.04
C SER A 49 -10.96 -4.72 10.38
N GLU A 50 -12.28 -4.91 10.43
CA GLU A 50 -13.01 -4.96 11.70
C GLU A 50 -12.68 -6.21 12.52
N LYS A 51 -12.33 -7.31 11.83
CA LYS A 51 -11.97 -8.59 12.46
C LYS A 51 -10.54 -8.62 13.01
N ALA A 52 -9.68 -7.73 12.51
CA ALA A 52 -8.25 -7.64 12.88
C ALA A 52 -7.84 -6.16 12.88
N PRO A 53 -8.28 -5.37 13.88
CA PRO A 53 -8.13 -3.91 13.92
C PRO A 53 -6.67 -3.44 13.98
N GLU A 54 -5.75 -4.31 14.36
CA GLU A 54 -4.30 -4.12 14.38
C GLU A 54 -3.64 -4.29 13.01
N LEU A 55 -4.38 -4.76 11.99
CA LEU A 55 -3.85 -5.06 10.65
C LEU A 55 -4.45 -4.17 9.57
N LEU A 56 -3.65 -3.91 8.54
CA LEU A 56 -4.10 -3.31 7.29
C LEU A 56 -3.87 -4.29 6.14
N LYS A 57 -4.88 -4.44 5.29
CA LYS A 57 -4.74 -5.15 4.02
C LYS A 57 -4.35 -4.14 2.95
N ILE A 58 -3.18 -4.33 2.35
CA ILE A 58 -2.68 -3.48 1.28
C ILE A 58 -2.95 -4.16 -0.07
N THR A 59 -3.56 -3.45 -1.01
CA THR A 59 -3.76 -3.93 -2.38
C THR A 59 -3.17 -2.97 -3.39
N ILE A 60 -2.54 -3.51 -4.44
CA ILE A 60 -1.98 -2.73 -5.54
C ILE A 60 -2.74 -3.06 -6.82
N GLN A 61 -3.27 -2.02 -7.47
CA GLN A 61 -4.06 -2.10 -8.71
C GLN A 61 -3.42 -1.26 -9.81
N ASN A 62 -3.76 -1.58 -11.07
CA ASN A 62 -3.25 -0.90 -12.27
C ASN A 62 -1.72 -0.92 -12.37
N LYS A 63 -1.09 -2.06 -12.04
CA LYS A 63 0.37 -2.22 -12.04
C LYS A 63 0.98 -2.00 -13.43
N GLU A 64 0.21 -2.31 -14.46
CA GLU A 64 0.56 -2.16 -15.87
C GLU A 64 0.83 -0.71 -16.29
N ALA A 65 0.33 0.28 -15.53
CA ALA A 65 0.59 1.69 -15.82
C ALA A 65 2.07 2.06 -15.69
N ASN A 66 2.81 1.41 -14.79
CA ASN A 66 4.27 1.51 -14.70
C ASN A 66 4.84 0.32 -13.91
N VAL A 67 5.35 -0.68 -14.62
CA VAL A 67 5.83 -1.94 -14.02
C VAL A 67 7.01 -1.73 -13.08
N GLU A 68 7.92 -0.80 -13.39
CA GLU A 68 9.08 -0.52 -12.55
C GLU A 68 8.66 0.09 -11.21
N ILE A 69 7.80 1.11 -11.24
CA ILE A 69 7.24 1.71 -10.03
C ILE A 69 6.40 0.70 -9.25
N ALA A 70 5.64 -0.17 -9.94
CA ALA A 70 4.88 -1.22 -9.28
C ALA A 70 5.78 -2.20 -8.53
N ASN A 71 6.88 -2.65 -9.14
CA ASN A 71 7.84 -3.57 -8.52
C ASN A 71 8.57 -2.92 -7.34
N LEU A 72 8.96 -1.64 -7.47
CA LEU A 72 9.59 -0.89 -6.38
C LEU A 72 8.62 -0.72 -5.19
N LEU A 73 7.36 -0.38 -5.47
CA LEU A 73 6.32 -0.26 -4.45
C LEU A 73 6.12 -1.59 -3.72
N GLU A 74 6.03 -2.70 -4.47
CA GLU A 74 5.91 -4.04 -3.90
C GLU A 74 7.09 -4.42 -3.02
N PHE A 75 8.31 -4.10 -3.45
CA PHE A 75 9.51 -4.30 -2.65
C PHE A 75 9.41 -3.56 -1.31
N HIS A 76 9.11 -2.26 -1.32
CA HIS A 76 8.97 -1.47 -0.08
C HIS A 76 7.86 -1.99 0.84
N ILE A 77 6.71 -2.40 0.30
CA ILE A 77 5.63 -2.95 1.12
C ILE A 77 6.04 -4.32 1.67
N SER A 78 6.73 -5.15 0.89
CA SER A 78 7.17 -6.48 1.33
C SER A 78 8.13 -6.43 2.52
N THR A 79 8.98 -5.39 2.61
CA THR A 79 9.97 -5.28 3.70
C THR A 79 9.34 -4.90 5.05
N MET A 80 8.15 -4.29 5.04
CA MET A 80 7.34 -4.02 6.23
C MET A 80 6.16 -4.98 6.41
N SER A 81 5.94 -5.88 5.45
CA SER A 81 4.85 -6.83 5.50
C SER A 81 5.10 -7.88 6.58
N ILE A 82 4.02 -8.31 7.23
CA ILE A 82 4.06 -9.46 8.11
C ILE A 82 4.31 -10.67 7.21
N LYS A 83 5.51 -11.26 7.34
CA LYS A 83 5.81 -12.52 6.68
C LYS A 83 4.82 -13.55 7.22
N GLN A 84 4.04 -14.17 6.33
CA GLN A 84 3.42 -15.45 6.69
C GLN A 84 4.58 -16.41 6.88
N GLU A 85 4.86 -16.80 8.13
CA GLU A 85 5.66 -17.98 8.39
C GLU A 85 4.91 -19.15 7.74
N VAL A 86 5.56 -19.80 6.78
CA VAL A 86 5.10 -21.04 6.15
C VAL A 86 5.52 -22.19 7.04
#